data_AF-A0A5P0YXV8-F1
#
_entry.id   AF-A0A5P0YXV8-F1
#
_cell.length_a   1.000
_cell.length_b   1.000
_cell.length_c   1.000
_cell.angle_alpha   90.00
_cell.angle_beta   90.00
_cell.angle_gamma   90.00
#
_symmetry.space_group_name_H-M   'P 1'
#
loop_
_entity.id
_entity.type
_entity.pdbx_description
1 polymer ?
#
loop_
_entity_poly.entity_id
_entity_poly.type
_entity_poly.pdbx_seq_one_letter_code
_entity_poly.pdbx_strand_id
1 'polypeptide(L)'
;MASMDTEVPALLLRLDGNPFHHGTLGAVRTLGRAGVETHVLLDEPAGPVLRSRHLYRAHRRPAGATVDHPRLLDELRRIAALIGRRAVLLAMDDRGAIAVARLATELTDHYLLPSIPAELPEQLTDKSELALLCARLNVPHPATRLPGTAAEAAAALEEMGGRAVAKWVRPWLLPPDSGLRGTSLVPDVSGLFGRPSLVHSRTTSPAWPTEVKERQ
;
A
#
# COMPACT_ATOMS: atom_id res chain seq x y z
N MET A 1 14.84 24.50 -10.21
CA MET A 1 14.11 23.22 -10.08
C MET A 1 14.74 22.26 -11.07
N ALA A 2 15.06 21.02 -10.66
CA ALA A 2 15.58 20.04 -11.60
C ALA A 2 14.56 19.83 -12.72
N SER A 3 15.01 19.89 -13.98
CA SER A 3 14.16 19.57 -15.13
C SER A 3 13.91 18.06 -15.12
N MET A 4 12.65 17.66 -15.25
CA MET A 4 12.31 16.25 -15.45
C MET A 4 12.46 15.91 -16.94
N ASP A 5 12.92 14.71 -17.24
CA ASP A 5 12.90 14.18 -18.60
C ASP A 5 11.45 13.85 -18.99
N THR A 6 10.88 14.63 -19.89
CA THR A 6 9.49 14.48 -20.35
C THR A 6 9.33 13.44 -21.45
N GLU A 7 10.44 12.94 -22.01
CA GLU A 7 10.42 11.89 -23.03
C GLU A 7 10.21 10.50 -22.45
N VAL A 8 10.29 10.35 -21.13
CA VAL A 8 10.02 9.10 -20.42
C VAL A 8 8.58 9.10 -19.88
N PRO A 9 7.67 8.25 -20.42
CA PRO A 9 6.32 8.15 -19.91
C PRO A 9 6.29 7.60 -18.47
N ALA A 10 5.18 7.83 -17.77
CA ALA A 10 4.96 7.27 -16.44
C ALA A 10 3.72 6.39 -16.41
N LEU A 11 3.82 5.20 -15.82
CA LEU A 11 2.68 4.37 -15.45
C LEU A 11 2.52 4.39 -13.93
N LEU A 12 1.40 4.93 -13.45
CA LEU A 12 1.02 4.84 -12.04
C LEU A 12 0.21 3.57 -11.80
N LEU A 13 0.71 2.66 -10.96
CA LEU A 13 0.02 1.44 -10.56
C LEU A 13 -0.69 1.64 -9.22
N ARG A 14 -1.98 1.33 -9.18
CA ARG A 14 -2.76 1.29 -7.95
C ARG A 14 -3.55 -0.02 -7.85
N LEU A 15 -3.31 -0.78 -6.80
CA LEU A 15 -4.01 -2.03 -6.48
C LEU A 15 -4.98 -1.89 -5.30
N ASP A 16 -4.91 -0.77 -4.57
CA ASP A 16 -5.89 -0.38 -3.56
C ASP A 16 -7.21 0.10 -4.20
N GLY A 17 -8.33 -0.26 -3.58
CA GLY A 17 -9.68 0.02 -4.07
C GLY A 17 -10.26 1.36 -3.62
N ASN A 18 -9.55 2.16 -2.83
CA ASN A 18 -10.08 3.42 -2.29
C ASN A 18 -10.36 4.43 -3.41
N PRO A 19 -11.62 4.84 -3.67
CA PRO A 19 -11.92 5.79 -4.74
C PRO A 19 -11.37 7.19 -4.49
N PHE A 20 -11.04 7.53 -3.23
CA PHE A 20 -10.54 8.85 -2.81
C PHE A 20 -9.01 8.90 -2.61
N HIS A 21 -8.27 8.05 -3.32
CA HIS A 21 -6.80 8.08 -3.28
C HIS A 21 -6.25 9.36 -3.95
N HIS A 22 -6.10 10.42 -3.16
CA HIS A 22 -5.64 11.74 -3.61
C HIS A 22 -4.19 11.72 -4.09
N GLY A 23 -3.36 10.78 -3.59
CA GLY A 23 -1.97 10.63 -4.03
C GLY A 23 -1.85 10.34 -5.53
N THR A 24 -2.69 9.46 -6.08
CA THR A 24 -2.68 9.14 -7.52
C THR A 24 -3.08 10.36 -8.35
N LEU A 25 -4.13 11.08 -7.93
CA LEU A 25 -4.55 12.30 -8.63
C LEU A 25 -3.47 13.39 -8.57
N GLY A 26 -2.80 13.54 -7.42
CA GLY A 26 -1.67 14.44 -7.23
C GLY A 26 -0.53 14.12 -8.18
N ALA A 27 -0.10 12.86 -8.24
CA ALA A 27 0.94 12.39 -9.14
C ALA A 27 0.60 12.66 -10.62
N VAL A 28 -0.62 12.29 -11.07
CA VAL A 28 -1.08 12.58 -12.44
C VAL A 28 -1.01 14.07 -12.76
N ARG A 29 -1.51 14.92 -11.85
CA ARG A 29 -1.52 16.38 -12.07
C ARG A 29 -0.14 17.01 -12.01
N THR A 30 0.80 16.45 -11.27
CA THR A 30 2.19 16.94 -11.20
C THR A 30 2.94 16.55 -12.47
N LEU A 31 2.94 15.26 -12.82
CA LEU A 31 3.63 14.72 -13.99
C LEU A 31 3.08 15.34 -15.30
N GLY A 32 1.75 15.32 -15.48
CA GLY A 32 1.14 15.88 -16.67
C GLY A 32 1.17 17.41 -16.73
N ARG A 33 1.44 18.14 -15.63
CA ARG A 33 1.74 19.58 -15.69
C ARG A 33 3.17 19.85 -16.16
N ALA A 34 4.07 18.93 -15.88
CA ALA A 34 5.44 19.01 -16.36
C ALA A 34 5.61 18.49 -17.79
N GLY A 35 4.56 17.98 -18.44
CA GLY A 35 4.60 17.49 -19.82
C GLY A 35 4.83 15.98 -19.97
N VAL A 36 4.83 15.22 -18.87
CA VAL A 36 5.03 13.76 -18.91
C VAL A 36 3.75 13.04 -19.37
N GLU A 37 3.88 12.19 -20.39
CA GLU A 37 2.86 11.23 -20.82
C GLU A 37 2.50 10.29 -19.66
N THR A 38 1.36 10.52 -19.01
CA THR A 38 1.01 9.84 -17.75
C THR A 38 -0.14 8.87 -17.91
N HIS A 39 0.12 7.59 -17.65
CA HIS A 39 -0.84 6.50 -17.61
C HIS A 39 -1.20 6.10 -16.19
N VAL A 40 -2.36 5.47 -16.01
CA VAL A 40 -2.74 4.83 -14.72
C VAL A 40 -3.27 3.43 -14.95
N LEU A 41 -2.94 2.50 -14.06
CA LEU A 41 -3.57 1.18 -13.95
C LEU A 41 -4.30 1.11 -12.60
N LEU A 42 -5.63 0.96 -12.64
CA LEU A 42 -6.48 0.93 -11.45
C LEU A 42 -7.74 0.07 -11.67
N ASP A 43 -8.43 -0.26 -10.59
CA ASP A 43 -9.72 -0.96 -10.64
C ASP A 43 -10.91 0.01 -10.73
N GLU A 44 -11.79 -0.22 -11.72
CA GLU A 44 -13.10 0.41 -11.99
C GLU A 44 -13.22 1.98 -12.03
N PRO A 45 -14.22 2.54 -12.75
CA PRO A 45 -14.06 3.80 -13.49
C PRO A 45 -14.56 5.09 -12.81
N ALA A 46 -14.68 5.16 -11.48
CA ALA A 46 -15.35 6.30 -10.82
C ALA A 46 -14.46 7.26 -10.00
N GLY A 47 -13.13 7.18 -10.15
CA GLY A 47 -12.20 8.05 -9.41
C GLY A 47 -11.97 9.43 -10.06
N PRO A 48 -11.74 10.51 -9.29
CA PRO A 48 -11.46 11.85 -9.83
C PRO A 48 -10.22 11.89 -10.73
N VAL A 49 -9.31 10.91 -10.59
CA VAL A 49 -8.13 10.75 -11.46
C VAL A 49 -8.51 10.57 -12.94
N LEU A 50 -9.60 9.87 -13.25
CA LEU A 50 -10.03 9.59 -14.62
C LEU A 50 -10.60 10.81 -15.33
N ARG A 51 -11.00 11.84 -14.58
CA ARG A 51 -11.46 13.13 -15.10
C ARG A 51 -10.35 14.17 -15.18
N SER A 52 -9.11 13.81 -14.85
CA SER A 52 -7.99 14.73 -14.92
C SER A 52 -7.62 14.99 -16.39
N ARG A 53 -7.63 16.26 -16.82
CA ARG A 53 -7.09 16.65 -18.14
C ARG A 53 -5.59 16.33 -18.34
N HIS A 54 -4.89 16.05 -17.24
CA HIS A 54 -3.46 15.70 -17.24
C HIS A 54 -3.23 14.18 -17.33
N LEU A 55 -4.30 13.38 -17.34
CA LEU A 55 -4.22 11.96 -17.58
C LEU A 55 -4.16 11.70 -19.09
N TYR A 56 -3.16 10.96 -19.54
CA TYR A 56 -3.05 10.56 -20.94
C TYR A 56 -3.95 9.35 -21.24
N ARG A 57 -3.81 8.26 -20.47
CA ARG A 57 -4.66 7.07 -20.63
C ARG A 57 -4.81 6.27 -19.33
N ALA A 58 -6.03 5.82 -19.06
CA ALA A 58 -6.29 4.83 -18.03
C ALA A 58 -6.33 3.41 -18.62
N HIS A 59 -5.84 2.47 -17.84
CA HIS A 59 -5.89 1.04 -18.09
C HIS A 59 -6.64 0.37 -16.96
N ARG A 60 -7.41 -0.65 -17.30
CA ARG A 60 -8.25 -1.36 -16.34
C ARG A 60 -7.48 -2.54 -15.77
N ARG A 61 -7.44 -2.64 -14.45
CA ARG A 61 -6.88 -3.81 -13.76
C ARG A 61 -7.68 -5.07 -14.12
N PRO A 62 -7.04 -6.24 -14.33
CA PRO A 62 -7.74 -7.51 -14.46
C PRO A 62 -8.54 -7.79 -13.17
N ALA A 63 -9.79 -8.21 -13.31
CA ALA A 63 -10.64 -8.54 -12.16
C ALA A 63 -9.98 -9.62 -11.30
N GLY A 64 -9.96 -9.40 -9.98
CA GLY A 64 -9.35 -10.34 -9.03
C GLY A 64 -7.82 -10.32 -8.97
N ALA A 65 -7.13 -9.45 -9.72
CA ALA A 65 -5.67 -9.34 -9.65
C ALA A 65 -5.20 -8.86 -8.27
N THR A 66 -4.60 -9.77 -7.51
CA THR A 66 -3.87 -9.51 -6.26
C THR A 66 -2.37 -9.30 -6.54
N VAL A 67 -1.59 -9.08 -5.47
CA VAL A 67 -0.13 -8.85 -5.50
C VAL A 67 0.62 -9.94 -6.27
N ASP A 68 0.16 -11.19 -6.22
CA ASP A 68 0.83 -12.36 -6.82
C ASP A 68 0.13 -12.89 -8.08
N HIS A 69 -0.76 -12.10 -8.67
CA HIS A 69 -1.61 -12.59 -9.74
C HIS A 69 -0.84 -12.60 -11.09
N PRO A 70 -0.67 -13.75 -11.78
CA PRO A 70 0.06 -13.82 -13.07
C PRO A 70 -0.45 -12.81 -14.12
N ARG A 71 -1.78 -12.60 -14.14
CA ARG A 71 -2.42 -11.59 -14.99
C ARG A 71 -1.96 -10.14 -14.76
N LEU A 72 -1.41 -9.79 -13.60
CA LEU A 72 -0.88 -8.44 -13.38
C LEU A 72 0.39 -8.22 -14.22
N LEU A 73 1.30 -9.20 -14.24
CA LEU A 73 2.50 -9.15 -15.07
C LEU A 73 2.14 -9.05 -16.56
N ASP A 74 1.22 -9.90 -17.03
CA ASP A 74 0.76 -9.89 -18.43
C ASP A 74 0.15 -8.53 -18.80
N GLU A 75 -0.66 -7.96 -17.91
CA GLU A 75 -1.26 -6.64 -18.14
C GLU A 75 -0.21 -5.53 -18.16
N LEU A 76 0.77 -5.56 -17.26
CA LEU A 76 1.88 -4.59 -17.25
C LEU A 76 2.71 -4.70 -18.54
N ARG A 77 2.95 -5.90 -19.07
CA ARG A 77 3.62 -6.10 -20.36
C ARG A 77 2.79 -5.59 -21.53
N ARG A 78 1.48 -5.85 -21.52
CA ARG A 78 0.53 -5.33 -22.52
C ARG A 78 0.53 -3.81 -22.54
N ILE A 79 0.54 -3.17 -21.37
CA ILE A 79 0.59 -1.71 -21.25
C ILE A 79 1.94 -1.18 -21.75
N ALA A 80 3.06 -1.81 -21.40
CA ALA A 80 4.38 -1.41 -21.89
C ALA A 80 4.45 -1.44 -23.43
N ALA A 81 3.91 -2.50 -24.05
CA ALA A 81 3.83 -2.60 -25.51
C ALA A 81 2.97 -1.48 -26.13
N LEU A 82 1.87 -1.08 -25.46
CA LEU A 82 1.05 0.06 -25.91
C LEU A 82 1.75 1.41 -25.75
N ILE A 83 2.59 1.59 -24.72
CA ILE A 83 3.40 2.79 -24.55
C ILE A 83 4.51 2.83 -25.62
N GLY A 84 5.04 1.68 -26.02
CA GLY A 84 6.00 1.55 -27.11
C GLY A 84 7.43 1.99 -26.78
N ARG A 85 7.68 2.47 -25.55
CA ARG A 85 8.98 2.84 -25.01
C ARG A 85 9.04 2.58 -23.51
N ARG A 86 10.26 2.54 -22.94
CA ARG A 86 10.43 2.33 -21.49
C ARG A 86 9.77 3.45 -20.70
N ALA A 87 8.99 3.09 -19.69
CA ALA A 87 8.27 4.04 -18.82
C ALA A 87 8.73 3.92 -17.36
N VAL A 88 8.61 4.97 -16.56
CA VAL A 88 8.75 4.84 -15.10
C VAL A 88 7.50 4.17 -14.55
N LEU A 89 7.66 3.09 -13.78
CA LEU A 89 6.55 2.44 -13.07
C LEU A 89 6.53 2.90 -11.61
N LEU A 90 5.47 3.61 -11.23
CA LEU A 90 5.30 4.16 -9.89
C LEU A 90 4.15 3.43 -9.18
N ALA A 91 4.48 2.68 -8.14
CA ALA A 91 3.47 2.17 -7.22
C ALA A 91 2.89 3.30 -6.37
N MET A 92 1.57 3.43 -6.37
CA MET A 92 0.86 4.48 -5.64
C MET A 92 0.30 4.02 -4.29
N ASP A 93 0.44 2.74 -3.96
CA ASP A 93 0.01 2.14 -2.70
C ASP A 93 0.91 0.95 -2.32
N ASP A 94 0.81 0.53 -1.06
CA ASP A 94 1.58 -0.56 -0.47
C ASP A 94 1.45 -1.87 -1.27
N ARG A 95 0.25 -2.22 -1.76
CA ARG A 95 0.02 -3.44 -2.54
C ARG A 95 0.75 -3.39 -3.88
N GLY A 96 0.66 -2.25 -4.55
CA GLY A 96 1.39 -1.99 -5.79
C GLY A 96 2.89 -2.05 -5.59
N ALA A 97 3.41 -1.52 -4.47
CA ALA A 97 4.85 -1.50 -4.21
C ALA A 97 5.40 -2.91 -3.99
N ILE A 98 4.69 -3.74 -3.22
CA ILE A 98 5.04 -5.16 -3.03
C ILE A 98 5.00 -5.90 -4.39
N ALA A 99 3.94 -5.71 -5.17
CA ALA A 99 3.78 -6.39 -6.47
C ALA A 99 4.91 -6.01 -7.45
N VAL A 100 5.23 -4.72 -7.55
CA VAL A 100 6.28 -4.23 -8.45
C VAL A 100 7.65 -4.75 -8.05
N ALA A 101 7.97 -4.79 -6.75
CA ALA A 101 9.25 -5.30 -6.30
C ALA A 101 9.41 -6.81 -6.52
N ARG A 102 8.33 -7.60 -6.36
CA ARG A 102 8.32 -9.03 -6.67
C ARG A 102 8.45 -9.32 -8.16
N LEU A 103 7.89 -8.47 -9.01
CA LEU A 103 7.91 -8.61 -10.48
C LEU A 103 9.05 -7.81 -11.15
N ALA A 104 9.99 -7.26 -10.38
CA ALA A 104 10.94 -6.29 -10.88
C ALA A 104 11.80 -6.86 -12.02
N THR A 105 12.33 -8.07 -11.83
CA THR A 105 13.18 -8.78 -12.80
C THR A 105 12.48 -8.98 -14.14
N GLU A 106 11.18 -9.25 -14.14
CA GLU A 106 10.37 -9.48 -15.33
C GLU A 106 9.92 -8.19 -16.03
N LEU A 107 10.09 -7.04 -15.35
CA LEU A 107 9.60 -5.73 -15.77
C LEU A 107 10.73 -4.76 -16.15
N THR A 108 11.99 -5.01 -15.78
CA THR A 108 13.11 -4.06 -15.99
C THR A 108 13.37 -3.70 -17.46
N ASP A 109 13.05 -4.60 -18.40
CA ASP A 109 13.19 -4.33 -19.85
C ASP A 109 12.14 -3.34 -20.36
N HIS A 110 11.00 -3.26 -19.68
CA HIS A 110 9.85 -2.44 -20.05
C HIS A 110 9.72 -1.18 -19.21
N TYR A 111 10.20 -1.21 -17.97
CA TYR A 111 10.02 -0.15 -17.00
C TYR A 111 11.33 0.25 -16.32
N LEU A 112 11.43 1.54 -15.99
CA LEU A 112 12.42 2.04 -15.06
C LEU A 112 11.91 1.81 -13.64
N LEU A 113 12.65 1.03 -12.88
CA LEU A 113 12.34 0.62 -11.52
C LEU A 113 13.50 0.96 -10.57
N PRO A 114 13.21 1.33 -9.31
CA PRO A 114 14.27 1.48 -8.32
C PRO A 114 14.94 0.12 -8.06
N SER A 115 16.27 0.13 -7.98
CA SER A 115 17.04 -1.07 -7.60
C SER A 115 16.97 -1.24 -6.09
N ILE A 116 15.95 -1.97 -5.62
CA ILE A 116 15.71 -2.29 -4.21
C ILE A 116 15.55 -3.80 -4.03
N PRO A 117 15.87 -4.36 -2.85
CA PRO A 117 15.55 -5.75 -2.54
C PRO A 117 14.04 -6.02 -2.66
N ALA A 118 13.67 -7.20 -3.16
CA ALA A 118 12.28 -7.55 -3.46
C ALA A 118 11.38 -7.57 -2.20
N GLU A 119 11.97 -7.91 -1.05
CA GLU A 119 11.29 -8.04 0.24
C GLU A 119 11.11 -6.68 0.92
N LEU A 120 11.87 -5.66 0.52
CA LEU A 120 11.93 -4.38 1.25
C LEU A 120 10.55 -3.69 1.32
N PRO A 121 9.75 -3.59 0.24
CA PRO A 121 8.42 -2.99 0.37
C PRO A 121 7.54 -3.73 1.36
N GLU A 122 7.52 -5.06 1.34
CA GLU A 122 6.71 -5.85 2.29
C GLU A 122 7.14 -5.57 3.73
N GLN A 123 8.45 -5.61 4.00
CA GLN A 123 9.01 -5.29 5.33
C GLN A 123 8.64 -3.89 5.81
N LEU A 124 8.67 -2.88 4.93
CA LEU A 124 8.34 -1.50 5.28
C LEU A 124 6.85 -1.25 5.44
N THR A 125 6.02 -2.01 4.72
CA THR A 125 4.56 -1.90 4.83
C THR A 125 4.04 -2.62 6.07
N ASP A 126 4.71 -3.69 6.51
CA ASP A 126 4.36 -4.47 7.70
C ASP A 126 4.62 -3.62 8.93
N LYS A 127 3.55 -3.30 9.66
CA LYS A 127 3.64 -2.34 10.76
C LYS A 127 4.50 -2.87 11.92
N SER A 128 4.56 -4.19 12.09
CA SER A 128 5.38 -4.86 13.09
C SER A 128 6.85 -4.88 12.68
N GLU A 129 7.14 -5.25 11.43
CA GLU A 129 8.51 -5.30 10.92
C GLU A 129 9.10 -3.89 10.79
N LEU A 130 8.30 -2.91 10.38
CA LEU A 130 8.67 -1.50 10.35
C LEU A 130 9.03 -0.97 11.75
N ALA A 131 8.23 -1.29 12.77
CA ALA A 131 8.55 -0.89 14.15
C ALA A 131 9.86 -1.52 14.63
N LEU A 132 10.07 -2.81 14.36
CA LEU A 132 11.32 -3.50 14.68
C LEU A 132 12.51 -2.92 13.90
N LEU A 133 12.33 -2.56 12.63
CA LEU A 133 13.37 -1.95 11.81
C LEU A 133 13.74 -0.56 12.33
N CYS A 134 12.76 0.27 12.67
CA CYS A 134 13.00 1.58 13.28
C CYS A 134 13.80 1.44 14.59
N ALA A 135 13.41 0.50 15.46
CA ALA A 135 14.15 0.23 16.71
C ALA A 135 15.61 -0.19 16.43
N ARG A 136 15.84 -1.12 15.49
CA ARG A 136 17.20 -1.55 15.12
C ARG A 136 18.06 -0.43 14.54
N LEU A 137 17.44 0.51 13.82
CA LEU A 137 18.12 1.64 13.19
C LEU A 137 18.17 2.90 14.06
N ASN A 138 17.71 2.84 15.31
CA ASN A 138 17.58 3.99 16.21
C ASN A 138 16.77 5.16 15.61
N VAL A 139 15.76 4.85 14.79
CA VAL A 139 14.80 5.83 14.28
C VAL A 139 13.66 5.95 15.28
N PRO A 140 13.36 7.16 15.81
CA PRO A 140 12.25 7.35 16.72
C PRO A 140 10.92 6.88 16.13
N HIS A 141 10.19 6.06 16.88
CA HIS A 141 8.86 5.58 16.50
C HIS A 141 7.95 5.51 17.74
N PRO A 142 6.61 5.56 17.56
CA PRO A 142 5.68 5.40 18.68
C PRO A 142 5.87 4.05 19.37
N ALA A 143 5.58 3.98 20.68
CA ALA A 143 5.48 2.71 21.37
C ALA A 143 4.48 1.80 20.64
N THR A 144 4.94 0.62 20.27
CA THR A 144 4.18 -0.36 19.49
C THR A 144 4.06 -1.65 20.30
N ARG A 145 2.84 -2.17 20.39
CA ARG A 145 2.55 -3.50 20.97
C ARG A 145 1.88 -4.38 19.91
N LEU A 146 2.20 -5.68 19.95
CA LEU A 146 1.69 -6.70 19.04
C LEU A 146 0.92 -7.76 19.84
N PRO A 147 -0.24 -7.39 20.42
CA PRO A 147 -1.02 -8.32 21.22
C PRO A 147 -1.51 -9.50 20.35
N GLY A 148 -1.31 -10.71 20.85
CA GLY A 148 -1.88 -11.94 20.28
C GLY A 148 -3.27 -12.26 20.82
N THR A 149 -3.66 -11.67 21.96
CA THR A 149 -4.94 -11.94 22.64
C THR A 149 -5.62 -10.67 23.15
N ALA A 150 -6.91 -10.77 23.50
CA ALA A 150 -7.70 -9.59 23.87
C ALA A 150 -7.25 -9.06 25.24
N ALA A 151 -6.86 -9.99 26.12
CA ALA A 151 -6.24 -9.68 27.39
C ALA A 151 -4.90 -8.96 27.19
N GLU A 152 -4.04 -9.43 26.28
CA GLU A 152 -2.79 -8.73 25.95
C GLU A 152 -3.05 -7.35 25.35
N ALA A 153 -4.09 -7.19 24.53
CA ALA A 153 -4.46 -5.90 23.94
C ALA A 153 -4.96 -4.92 25.01
N ALA A 154 -5.74 -5.38 25.98
CA ALA A 154 -6.21 -4.57 27.10
C ALA A 154 -5.04 -4.15 28.01
N ALA A 155 -4.17 -5.09 28.38
CA ALA A 155 -2.97 -4.81 29.17
C ALA A 155 -2.03 -3.82 28.45
N ALA A 156 -1.79 -4.01 27.15
CA ALA A 156 -1.01 -3.09 26.33
C ALA A 156 -1.62 -1.68 26.30
N LEU A 157 -2.95 -1.57 26.21
CA LEU A 157 -3.62 -0.28 26.20
C LEU A 157 -3.47 0.44 27.55
N GLU A 158 -3.58 -0.29 28.67
CA GLU A 158 -3.35 0.25 30.01
C GLU A 158 -1.91 0.75 30.19
N GLU A 159 -0.91 -0.04 29.76
CA GLU A 159 0.50 0.36 29.76
C GLU A 159 0.75 1.65 28.96
N MET A 160 -0.03 1.87 27.90
CA MET A 160 0.11 3.00 26.97
C MET A 160 -0.79 4.20 27.36
N GLY A 161 -1.27 4.27 28.60
CA GLY A 161 -2.04 5.41 29.09
C GLY A 161 -3.52 5.41 28.68
N GLY A 162 -4.07 4.25 28.30
CA GLY A 162 -5.50 4.04 28.10
C GLY A 162 -6.03 4.46 26.72
N ARG A 163 -5.19 4.97 25.81
CA ARG A 163 -5.60 5.43 24.47
C ARG A 163 -4.60 5.01 23.40
N ALA A 164 -5.11 4.50 22.29
CA ALA A 164 -4.25 4.06 21.21
C ALA A 164 -4.90 4.08 19.83
N VAL A 165 -4.08 3.86 18.82
CA VAL A 165 -4.43 3.63 17.42
C VAL A 165 -4.17 2.16 17.13
N ALA A 166 -5.23 1.39 16.93
CA ALA A 166 -5.12 0.03 16.45
C ALA A 166 -4.93 0.02 14.92
N LYS A 167 -3.97 -0.74 14.42
CA LYS A 167 -3.67 -0.92 12.99
C LYS A 167 -3.53 -2.41 12.69
N TRP A 168 -3.95 -2.82 11.51
CA TRP A 168 -3.58 -4.16 11.06
C TRP A 168 -2.10 -4.23 10.76
N VAL A 169 -1.45 -5.33 11.12
CA VAL A 169 -0.01 -5.53 10.86
C VAL A 169 0.25 -5.57 9.36
N ARG A 170 -0.57 -6.33 8.62
CA ARG A 170 -0.51 -6.52 7.17
C ARG A 170 -1.84 -6.12 6.50
N PRO A 171 -2.16 -4.83 6.40
CA PRO A 171 -3.46 -4.37 5.92
C PRO A 171 -3.79 -4.80 4.48
N TRP A 172 -2.79 -5.11 3.65
CA TRP A 172 -3.01 -5.60 2.27
C TRP A 172 -3.54 -7.04 2.17
N LEU A 173 -3.47 -7.80 3.26
CA LEU A 173 -4.03 -9.14 3.35
C LEU A 173 -5.50 -9.14 3.79
N LEU A 174 -6.06 -7.98 4.16
CA LEU A 174 -7.46 -7.88 4.52
C LEU A 174 -8.35 -8.36 3.36
N PRO A 175 -9.33 -9.24 3.63
CA PRO A 175 -10.27 -9.64 2.60
C PRO A 175 -11.00 -8.42 2.04
N PRO A 176 -11.12 -8.30 0.71
CA PRO A 176 -12.00 -7.31 0.09
C PRO A 176 -13.41 -7.40 0.69
N ASP A 177 -14.09 -6.26 0.80
CA ASP A 177 -15.48 -6.15 1.27
C ASP A 177 -15.78 -6.69 2.68
N SER A 178 -14.75 -6.99 3.48
CA SER A 178 -14.90 -7.45 4.87
C SER A 178 -15.47 -6.41 5.84
N GLY A 179 -15.56 -5.14 5.42
CA GLY A 179 -15.92 -4.01 6.29
C GLY A 179 -14.86 -3.68 7.36
N LEU A 180 -13.75 -4.45 7.41
CA LEU A 180 -12.65 -4.24 8.34
C LEU A 180 -11.85 -2.99 7.94
N ARG A 181 -11.52 -2.18 8.94
CA ARG A 181 -10.71 -0.97 8.74
C ARG A 181 -9.26 -1.28 9.06
N GLY A 182 -8.37 -0.89 8.15
CA GLY A 182 -6.91 -0.95 8.32
C GLY A 182 -6.40 -0.19 9.57
N THR A 183 -7.17 0.78 10.06
CA THR A 183 -6.84 1.61 11.23
C THR A 183 -8.10 1.99 12.00
N SER A 184 -8.01 1.95 13.33
CA SER A 184 -9.08 2.27 14.27
C SER A 184 -8.53 3.04 15.47
N LEU A 185 -9.29 4.00 15.99
CA LEU A 185 -9.01 4.61 17.28
C LEU A 185 -9.61 3.75 18.39
N VAL A 186 -8.84 3.56 19.46
CA VAL A 186 -9.23 2.84 20.68
C VAL A 186 -9.15 3.84 21.83
N PRO A 187 -10.28 4.44 22.23
CA PRO A 187 -10.30 5.51 23.23
C PRO A 187 -10.14 5.01 24.67
N ASP A 188 -10.43 3.74 24.90
CA ASP A 188 -10.35 3.02 26.18
C ASP A 188 -10.49 1.50 25.94
N VAL A 189 -10.36 0.72 27.02
CA VAL A 189 -10.41 -0.75 27.01
C VAL A 189 -11.77 -1.30 26.53
N SER A 190 -12.88 -0.60 26.76
CA SER A 190 -14.20 -1.04 26.28
C SER A 190 -14.29 -1.02 24.74
N GLY A 191 -13.51 -0.15 24.10
CA GLY A 191 -13.35 -0.07 22.65
C GLY A 191 -12.68 -1.29 22.01
N LEU A 192 -11.98 -2.13 22.79
CA LEU A 192 -11.40 -3.40 22.33
C LEU A 192 -12.45 -4.53 22.30
N PHE A 193 -13.28 -4.62 23.34
CA PHE A 193 -14.26 -5.71 23.51
C PHE A 193 -15.46 -5.63 22.57
N GLY A 194 -15.76 -4.44 22.02
CA GLY A 194 -16.78 -4.26 20.97
C GLY A 194 -16.33 -4.62 19.55
N ARG A 195 -15.09 -5.09 19.37
CA ARG A 195 -14.47 -5.31 18.05
C ARG A 195 -13.65 -6.62 18.02
N PRO A 196 -14.30 -7.79 17.91
CA PRO A 196 -13.64 -9.10 17.92
C PRO A 196 -12.59 -9.32 16.81
N SER A 197 -12.56 -8.44 15.79
CA SER A 197 -11.57 -8.49 14.71
C SER A 197 -10.23 -7.84 15.05
N LEU A 198 -10.09 -7.07 16.14
CA LEU A 198 -8.85 -6.39 16.51
C LEU A 198 -7.85 -7.28 17.26
N VAL A 199 -8.06 -8.60 17.29
CA VAL A 199 -7.33 -9.46 18.22
C VAL A 199 -7.28 -10.92 17.75
N HIS A 200 -6.43 -11.30 16.80
CA HIS A 200 -6.12 -12.73 16.61
C HIS A 200 -4.63 -12.96 16.25
N SER A 201 -4.05 -14.06 16.71
CA SER A 201 -2.61 -14.30 16.80
C SER A 201 -1.98 -14.95 15.55
N ARG A 202 -0.64 -14.93 15.51
CA ARG A 202 0.24 -15.58 14.52
C ARG A 202 0.13 -17.12 14.59
N THR A 203 -0.03 -17.77 13.44
CA THR A 203 0.87 -18.81 12.87
C THR A 203 0.20 -19.46 11.65
N THR A 204 0.93 -19.53 10.52
CA THR A 204 0.74 -20.43 9.36
C THR A 204 -0.70 -20.97 9.17
N SER A 205 -1.49 -20.34 8.29
CA SER A 205 -2.95 -20.49 8.09
C SER A 205 -3.75 -19.39 8.84
N PRO A 206 -4.95 -18.96 8.37
CA PRO A 206 -5.43 -17.58 8.48
C PRO A 206 -5.82 -17.20 9.92
N ALA A 207 -4.87 -16.68 10.69
CA ALA A 207 -5.07 -16.11 12.01
C ALA A 207 -4.30 -14.78 12.10
N TRP A 208 -4.98 -13.71 12.51
CA TRP A 208 -4.81 -12.35 11.96
C TRP A 208 -4.42 -11.28 13.00
N PRO A 209 -3.15 -10.81 13.07
CA PRO A 209 -2.69 -9.89 14.11
C PRO A 209 -3.07 -8.43 13.89
N THR A 210 -3.44 -7.79 15.00
CA THR A 210 -3.65 -6.34 15.15
C THR A 210 -2.53 -5.76 16.00
N GLU A 211 -2.11 -4.56 15.65
CA GLU A 211 -1.08 -3.76 16.31
C GLU A 211 -1.73 -2.56 17.00
N VAL A 212 -1.20 -2.12 18.14
CA VAL A 212 -1.71 -0.96 18.90
C VAL A 212 -0.55 0.06 19.08
N LYS A 213 -0.77 1.32 18.69
CA LYS A 213 0.20 2.44 18.77
C LYS A 213 -0.28 3.60 19.64
N GLU A 214 0.61 4.24 20.39
CA GLU A 214 0.30 5.39 21.24
C GLU A 214 0.03 6.66 20.40
N ARG A 215 -0.82 7.57 20.88
CA ARG A 215 -0.98 8.91 20.28
C ARG A 215 0.10 9.83 20.86
N GLN A 216 0.94 10.40 20.00
CA GLN A 216 1.70 11.61 20.32
C GLN A 216 0.79 12.84 20.29
#